data_AF-A0A2Z4L737-F1
#
_entry.id   AF-A0A2Z4L737-F1
#
_cell.length_a   1.000
_cell.length_b   1.000
_cell.length_c   1.000
_cell.angle_alpha   90.00
_cell.angle_beta   90.00
_cell.angle_gamma   90.00
#
_symmetry.space_group_name_H-M   'P 1'
#
loop_
_entity.id
_entity.type
_entity.pdbx_description
1 polymer ?
#
loop_
_entity_poly.entity_id
_entity_poly.type
_entity_poly.pdbx_seq_one_letter_code
_entity_poly.pdbx_strand_id
1 'polypeptide(L)'
;MGHKNYIIALLLSFFINGLGNIYNGLITRGLVELVISVVISLLHVFVSSIFFYIAILWFIYVLYDTYACTRAINNNQAIPLFLTQIDLQ
;
A
#
# COMPACT_ATOMS: atom_id res chain seq x y z
N MET A 1 -7.71 16.11 -6.36
CA MET A 1 -6.75 15.20 -7.02
C MET A 1 -7.32 14.83 -8.38
N GLY A 2 -6.55 14.90 -9.48
CA GLY A 2 -7.06 14.56 -10.82
C GLY A 2 -7.20 13.05 -11.04
N HIS A 3 -7.87 12.63 -12.12
CA HIS A 3 -8.01 11.21 -12.48
C HIS A 3 -6.63 10.53 -12.62
N LYS A 4 -6.42 9.45 -11.88
CA LYS A 4 -5.17 8.68 -11.79
C LYS A 4 -5.31 7.35 -12.52
N ASN A 5 -4.26 6.92 -13.22
CA ASN A 5 -4.25 5.62 -13.87
C ASN A 5 -3.95 4.53 -12.82
N TYR A 6 -4.93 3.66 -12.57
CA TYR A 6 -4.81 2.58 -11.60
C TYR A 6 -3.74 1.54 -11.96
N ILE A 7 -3.48 1.31 -13.25
CA ILE A 7 -2.43 0.38 -13.70
C ILE A 7 -1.06 0.92 -13.28
N ILE A 8 -0.82 2.22 -13.46
CA ILE A 8 0.43 2.87 -13.06
C ILE A 8 0.57 2.81 -11.54
N ALA A 9 -0.47 3.14 -10.78
CA ALA A 9 -0.45 3.08 -9.33
C ALA A 9 -0.12 1.67 -8.82
N LEU A 10 -0.76 0.64 -9.39
CA LEU A 10 -0.52 -0.76 -9.03
C LEU A 10 0.90 -1.22 -9.38
N LEU A 11 1.43 -0.84 -10.56
CA LEU A 11 2.80 -1.18 -10.94
C LEU A 11 3.82 -0.54 -9.99
N LEU A 12 3.59 0.70 -9.58
CA LEU A 12 4.44 1.36 -8.59
C LEU A 12 4.45 0.58 -7.27
N SER A 13 3.27 0.23 -6.73
CA SER A 13 3.16 -0.56 -5.51
C SER A 13 3.67 -2.00 -5.66
N PHE A 14 3.62 -2.57 -6.87
CA PHE A 14 4.14 -3.91 -7.17
C PHE A 14 5.66 -3.97 -7.03
N PHE A 15 6.38 -2.95 -7.52
CA PHE A 15 7.85 -2.91 -7.40
C PHE A 15 8.29 -2.46 -6.01
N ILE A 16 7.60 -1.48 -5.43
CA ILE A 16 7.92 -0.94 -4.10
C ILE A 16 6.60 -0.65 -3.38
N ASN A 17 6.32 -1.44 -2.35
CA ASN A 17 5.13 -1.29 -1.52
C ASN A 17 4.99 0.15 -1.03
N GLY A 18 3.81 0.75 -1.28
CA GLY A 18 3.49 2.12 -0.90
C GLY A 18 3.67 3.18 -1.99
N LEU A 19 4.45 2.92 -3.05
CA LEU A 19 4.66 3.93 -4.10
C LEU A 19 3.39 4.30 -4.86
N GLY A 20 2.46 3.35 -5.06
CA GLY A 20 1.19 3.66 -5.72
C GLY A 20 0.34 4.64 -4.92
N ASN A 21 0.33 4.52 -3.59
CA ASN A 21 -0.35 5.46 -2.71
C ASN A 21 0.36 6.81 -2.65
N ILE A 22 1.70 6.85 -2.72
CA ILE A 22 2.46 8.10 -2.91
C ILE A 22 2.10 8.78 -4.23
N TYR A 23 1.99 8.03 -5.32
CA TYR A 23 1.55 8.54 -6.63
C TYR A 23 0.12 9.11 -6.60
N ASN A 24 -0.75 8.52 -5.79
CA ASN A 24 -2.10 9.00 -5.52
C ASN A 24 -2.13 10.28 -4.67
N GLY A 25 -1.02 10.67 -4.05
CA GLY A 25 -0.93 11.82 -3.16
C GLY A 25 -1.12 11.50 -1.67
N LEU A 26 -1.29 10.21 -1.33
CA LEU A 26 -1.41 9.71 0.04
C LEU A 26 -0.02 9.38 0.60
N ILE A 27 0.78 10.43 0.82
CA ILE A 27 2.21 10.31 1.16
C ILE A 27 2.40 9.57 2.48
N THR A 28 1.65 9.96 3.52
CA THR A 28 1.73 9.35 4.85
C THR A 28 1.41 7.86 4.79
N ARG A 29 0.34 7.49 4.08
CA ARG A 29 -0.06 6.09 3.87
C ARG A 29 1.03 5.28 3.19
N GLY A 30 1.56 5.77 2.07
CA GLY A 30 2.59 5.06 1.33
C GLY A 30 3.90 4.90 2.12
N LEU A 31 4.28 5.89 2.95
CA LEU A 31 5.42 5.77 3.86
C LEU A 31 5.18 4.72 4.95
N VAL A 32 3.99 4.69 5.55
CA VAL A 32 3.63 3.65 6.53
C VAL A 32 3.68 2.26 5.89
N GLU A 33 3.16 2.13 4.67
CA GLU A 33 3.19 0.86 3.93
C GLU A 33 4.62 0.40 3.63
N LEU A 34 5.50 1.34 3.26
CA LEU A 34 6.91 1.07 3.02
C LEU A 34 7.61 0.63 4.32
N VAL A 35 7.40 1.33 5.43
CA VAL A 35 8.02 1.01 6.73
C VAL A 35 7.60 -0.38 7.20
N ILE A 36 6.31 -0.71 7.13
CA ILE A 36 5.81 -2.04 7.50
C ILE A 36 6.46 -3.12 6.61
N SER A 37 6.60 -2.86 5.31
CA SER A 37 7.25 -3.78 4.37
C SER A 37 8.72 -4.03 4.73
N VAL A 38 9.44 -2.99 5.13
CA VAL A 38 10.83 -3.12 5.61
C VAL A 38 10.89 -3.93 6.89
N VAL A 39 10.00 -3.67 7.85
CA VAL A 39 9.95 -4.43 9.12
C VAL A 39 9.68 -5.91 8.86
N ILE A 40 8.69 -6.26 8.02
CA ILE A 40 8.39 -7.65 7.68
C ILE A 40 9.60 -8.32 6.99
N SER A 41 10.28 -7.60 6.10
CA SER A 41 11.49 -8.09 5.43
C SER A 41 12.62 -8.36 6.42
N LEU A 42 12.83 -7.48 7.40
CA LEU A 42 13.83 -7.69 8.47
C LEU A 42 13.47 -8.90 9.34
N LEU A 43 12.19 -9.06 9.69
CA LEU A 43 11.72 -10.23 10.46
C LEU A 43 11.93 -11.54 9.67
N HIS A 44 11.73 -11.52 8.36
CA HIS A 44 12.01 -12.66 7.50
C HIS A 44 13.48 -13.06 7.50
N VAL A 45 14.39 -12.08 7.37
CA VAL A 45 15.84 -12.33 7.30
C VAL A 45 16.43 -12.75 8.65
N PHE A 46 16.02 -12.09 9.74
CA PHE A 46 16.70 -12.21 11.04
C PHE A 46 15.95 -13.07 12.06
N VAL A 47 14.66 -13.34 11.89
CA VAL A 47 13.85 -14.07 12.88
C VAL A 47 13.42 -15.44 12.37
N SER A 48 12.68 -15.51 11.27
CA SER A 48 12.19 -16.79 10.73
C SER A 48 11.64 -16.69 9.31
N SER A 49 11.81 -17.76 8.54
CA SER A 49 11.24 -17.87 7.20
C SER A 49 9.71 -17.80 7.17
N ILE A 50 9.01 -18.02 8.30
CA ILE A 50 7.54 -17.91 8.38
C ILE A 50 7.02 -16.51 7.97
N PHE A 51 7.83 -15.46 8.18
CA PHE A 51 7.47 -14.10 7.80
C PHE A 51 7.37 -13.90 6.28
N PHE A 52 7.85 -14.85 5.47
CA PHE A 52 7.63 -14.85 4.02
C PHE A 52 6.13 -14.91 3.67
N TYR A 53 5.36 -15.75 4.36
CA TYR A 53 3.91 -15.85 4.11
C TYR A 53 3.19 -14.57 4.55
N ILE A 54 3.65 -13.94 5.63
CA ILE A 54 3.15 -12.63 6.08
C ILE A 54 3.47 -11.56 5.04
N ALA A 55 4.67 -11.57 4.46
CA ALA A 55 5.06 -10.65 3.40
C ALA A 55 4.15 -10.78 2.17
N ILE A 56 3.75 -12.00 1.78
CA ILE A 56 2.81 -12.24 0.68
C ILE A 56 1.43 -11.66 0.98
N LEU A 57 0.87 -11.93 2.16
CA LEU A 57 -0.44 -11.39 2.55
C LEU A 57 -0.41 -9.86 2.60
N TRP A 58 0.66 -9.30 3.15
CA TRP A 58 0.90 -7.87 3.19
C TRP A 58 1.02 -7.26 1.80
N PHE A 59 1.75 -7.90 0.89
CA PHE A 59 1.89 -7.46 -0.50
C PHE A 59 0.54 -7.40 -1.22
N ILE A 60 -0.28 -8.45 -1.10
CA ILE A 60 -1.63 -8.48 -1.66
C ILE A 60 -2.49 -7.35 -1.07
N TYR A 61 -2.39 -7.13 0.25
CA TYR A 61 -3.08 -6.03 0.92
C TYR A 61 -2.68 -4.67 0.33
N VAL A 62 -1.38 -4.39 0.18
CA VAL A 62 -0.90 -3.09 -0.35
C VAL A 62 -1.39 -2.85 -1.79
N LEU A 63 -1.43 -3.89 -2.63
CA LEU A 63 -1.99 -3.78 -3.98
C LEU A 63 -3.50 -3.49 -3.94
N TYR A 64 -4.25 -4.19 -3.10
CA TYR A 64 -5.67 -3.95 -2.89
C TYR A 64 -5.94 -2.53 -2.38
N ASP A 65 -5.16 -2.08 -1.39
CA ASP A 65 -5.23 -0.76 -0.80
C ASP A 65 -4.99 0.33 -1.86
N THR A 66 -3.90 0.18 -2.63
CA THR A 66 -3.56 1.08 -3.74
C THR A 66 -4.71 1.17 -4.75
N TYR A 67 -5.29 0.03 -5.13
CA TYR A 67 -6.45 0.00 -6.03
C TYR A 67 -7.67 0.72 -5.45
N ALA A 68 -8.02 0.42 -4.19
CA ALA A 68 -9.17 0.99 -3.52
C ALA A 68 -9.05 2.51 -3.37
N CYS A 69 -7.86 2.99 -2.96
CA CYS A 69 -7.53 4.41 -2.87
C CYS A 69 -7.59 5.10 -4.25
N THR A 70 -6.99 4.50 -5.28
CA THR A 70 -7.03 5.07 -6.65
C THR A 70 -8.47 5.19 -7.15
N ARG A 71 -9.27 4.14 -6.93
CA ARG A 71 -10.69 4.12 -7.32
C ARG A 71 -11.50 5.17 -6.56
N ALA A 72 -11.27 5.33 -5.26
CA ALA A 72 -11.94 6.34 -4.46
C ALA A 72 -11.62 7.75 -4.98
N ILE A 73 -10.35 8.04 -5.26
CA ILE A 73 -9.89 9.32 -5.85
C ILE A 73 -10.56 9.57 -7.20
N ASN A 74 -10.56 8.58 -8.09
CA ASN A 74 -11.12 8.72 -9.43
C ASN A 74 -12.63 8.94 -9.45
N ASN A 75 -13.33 8.44 -8.42
CA ASN A 75 -14.78 8.53 -8.31
C ASN A 75 -15.24 9.63 -7.33
N ASN A 76 -14.32 10.44 -6.78
CA ASN A 76 -14.60 11.43 -5.73
C ASN A 76 -15.32 10.82 -4.50
N GLN A 77 -14.92 9.61 -4.10
CA GLN A 77 -15.41 8.93 -2.90
C GLN A 77 -14.45 9.17 -1.72
N ALA A 78 -14.93 8.95 -0.50
CA ALA A 78 -14.07 8.99 0.68
C ALA A 78 -12.94 7.94 0.56
N ILE A 79 -11.71 8.34 0.89
CA ILE A 79 -10.57 7.42 0.92
C ILE A 79 -10.85 6.38 2.02
N PRO A 80 -10.73 5.08 1.74
CA PRO A 80 -10.95 4.04 2.74
C PRO A 80 -9.92 4.14 3.87
N LEU A 81 -10.30 3.83 5.11
CA LEU A 81 -9.38 3.76 6.23
C LEU A 81 -8.30 2.71 5.96
N PHE A 82 -7.06 3.04 6.32
CA PHE A 82 -5.95 2.10 6.30
C PHE A 82 -6.21 0.98 7.32
N LEU A 83 -6.07 -0.27 6.86
CA LEU A 83 -6.41 -1.48 7.61
C LEU A 83 -7.83 -1.45 8.19
N THR A 84 -8.76 -0.69 7.59
CA THR A 84 -10.13 -0.42 8.09
C THR A 84 -10.22 0.32 9.42
N GLN A 85 -9.10 0.72 10.02
CA GLN A 85 -9.07 1.23 11.39
C GLN A 85 -8.45 2.62 11.52
N ILE A 86 -7.51 2.98 10.64
CA ILE A 86 -6.65 4.16 10.82
C ILE A 86 -6.85 5.12 9.65
N ASP A 87 -7.03 6.41 9.94
CA ASP A 87 -7.02 7.44 8.92
C ASP A 87 -5.57 7.87 8.63
N LEU A 88 -5.12 7.64 7.41
CA LEU A 88 -3.77 7.96 6.92
C LEU A 88 -3.83 8.73 5.59
N GLN A 89 -4.89 9.53 5.37
CA GLN A 89 -5.00 10.38 4.19
C GLN A 89 -3.80 11.32 4.01
#